data_AF-A0A099NTJ7-F1
#
_entry.id   AF-A0A099NTJ7-F1
#
_cell.length_a   1.000
_cell.length_b   1.000
_cell.length_c   1.000
_cell.angle_alpha   90.00
_cell.angle_beta   90.00
_cell.angle_gamma   90.00
#
_symmetry.space_group_name_H-M   'P 1'
#
loop_
_entity.id
_entity.type
_entity.pdbx_description
1 polymer ?
#
loop_
_entity_poly.entity_id
_entity_poly.type
_entity_poly.pdbx_seq_one_letter_code
_entity_poly.pdbx_strand_id
1 'polypeptide(L)'
;MSLVNKQRIPQGYYLGVNPKDRLLINDILETTKLDEFQQVGVIELGSGKGYISRIISSHYKIPIFCVDSIRERLASSMRVQQLINDDKVLEYANKAAGTFNMFNYQNEIRSRDDFLEIWYQAMALQQFKEVKTVVILGVKLCGDFFYNMVDWIAETRALMEGFRVEIVVVPCCLHKSIRSINLDPVQEMARYAHTLSDRVDVLPTTSSSYKIIRFKLR
;
A
#
# COMPACT_ATOMS: atom_id res chain seq x y z
N MET A 1 -9.78 9.34 -25.50
CA MET A 1 -8.40 9.85 -25.46
C MET A 1 -7.99 9.97 -24.00
N SER A 2 -7.03 9.16 -23.53
CA SER A 2 -6.35 9.37 -22.26
C SER A 2 -4.85 9.27 -22.54
N LEU A 3 -4.25 10.41 -22.89
CA LEU A 3 -2.81 10.60 -22.96
C LEU A 3 -2.35 11.14 -21.61
N VAL A 4 -2.55 10.38 -20.54
CA VAL A 4 -1.70 10.56 -19.36
C VAL A 4 -0.41 9.85 -19.73
N ASN A 5 0.57 10.63 -20.18
CA ASN A 5 1.96 10.19 -20.25
C ASN A 5 2.23 9.31 -19.02
N LYS A 6 2.74 8.09 -19.20
CA LYS A 6 3.41 7.36 -18.12
C LYS A 6 4.55 8.27 -17.66
N GLN A 7 4.25 9.21 -16.76
CA GLN A 7 5.22 10.20 -16.31
C GLN A 7 6.31 9.39 -15.65
N ARG A 8 7.50 9.45 -16.24
CA ARG A 8 8.65 8.75 -15.73
C ARG A 8 8.90 9.31 -14.32
N ILE A 9 8.76 8.46 -13.31
CA ILE A 9 9.01 8.81 -11.92
C ILE A 9 10.41 9.42 -11.83
N PRO A 10 10.56 10.68 -11.37
CA PRO A 10 11.87 11.33 -11.27
C PRO A 10 12.84 10.54 -10.40
N GLN A 11 14.13 10.53 -10.78
CA GLN A 11 15.15 9.74 -10.08
C GLN A 11 15.30 10.09 -8.59
N GLY A 12 14.99 11.35 -8.21
CA GLY A 12 15.01 11.79 -6.81
C GLY A 12 14.08 10.97 -5.90
N TYR A 13 12.97 10.45 -6.43
CA TYR A 13 12.06 9.60 -5.67
C TYR A 13 12.59 8.18 -5.41
N TYR A 14 13.76 7.81 -5.94
CA TYR A 14 14.45 6.56 -5.61
C TYR A 14 15.65 6.77 -4.67
N LEU A 15 15.78 7.96 -4.07
CA LEU A 15 16.83 8.23 -3.10
C LEU A 15 16.78 7.22 -1.94
N GLY A 16 17.91 6.56 -1.66
CA GLY A 16 18.03 5.55 -0.62
C GLY A 16 17.35 4.20 -0.93
N VAL A 17 16.77 4.01 -2.13
CA VAL A 17 16.24 2.71 -2.59
C VAL A 17 17.36 1.91 -3.22
N ASN A 18 17.49 0.65 -2.80
CA ASN A 18 18.41 -0.29 -3.43
C ASN A 18 18.05 -0.44 -4.93
N PRO A 19 19.00 -0.34 -5.87
CA PRO A 19 18.73 -0.50 -7.30
C PRO A 19 17.88 -1.74 -7.64
N LYS A 20 18.07 -2.84 -6.92
CA LYS A 20 17.31 -4.09 -7.12
C LYS A 20 15.82 -3.96 -6.76
N ASP A 21 15.48 -3.12 -5.78
CA ASP A 21 14.09 -2.90 -5.34
C ASP A 21 13.36 -1.86 -6.20
N ARG A 22 14.05 -1.12 -7.08
CA ARG A 22 13.42 -0.09 -7.94
C ARG A 22 12.47 -0.71 -8.97
N LEU A 23 12.84 -1.86 -9.53
CA LEU A 23 11.98 -2.60 -10.47
C LEU A 23 10.71 -3.08 -9.77
N LEU A 24 10.83 -3.64 -8.57
CA LEU A 24 9.68 -4.05 -7.76
C LEU A 24 8.73 -2.89 -7.48
N ILE A 25 9.26 -1.72 -7.08
CA ILE A 25 8.44 -0.52 -6.84
C ILE A 25 7.69 -0.11 -8.10
N ASN A 26 8.34 -0.12 -9.25
CA ASN A 26 7.70 0.24 -10.52
C ASN A 26 6.63 -0.76 -10.92
N ASP A 27 6.91 -2.06 -10.81
CA ASP A 27 5.95 -3.12 -11.09
C ASP A 27 4.71 -2.98 -10.17
N ILE A 28 4.89 -2.67 -8.88
CA ILE A 28 3.79 -2.41 -7.93
C ILE A 28 2.96 -1.20 -8.38
N LEU A 29 3.59 -0.08 -8.68
CA LEU A 29 2.89 1.15 -9.06
C LEU A 29 2.10 0.97 -10.37
N GLU A 30 2.69 0.31 -11.36
CA GLU A 30 2.02 -0.03 -12.63
C GLU A 30 0.87 -1.02 -12.41
N THR A 31 1.07 -2.03 -11.57
CA THR A 31 0.03 -3.01 -11.21
C THR A 31 -1.15 -2.38 -10.47
N THR A 32 -0.87 -1.39 -9.63
CA THR A 32 -1.90 -0.75 -8.80
C THR A 32 -2.85 0.07 -9.65
N LYS A 33 -2.40 0.55 -10.83
CA LYS A 33 -3.20 1.37 -11.77
C LYS A 33 -3.87 2.55 -11.09
N LEU A 34 -3.09 3.26 -10.27
CA LEU A 34 -3.55 4.39 -9.47
C LEU A 34 -4.17 5.52 -10.33
N ASP A 35 -3.74 5.62 -11.57
CA ASP A 35 -4.20 6.57 -12.59
C ASP A 35 -5.56 6.21 -13.21
N GLU A 36 -6.04 4.97 -13.08
CA GLU A 36 -7.36 4.56 -13.56
C GLU A 36 -8.50 4.90 -12.57
N PHE A 37 -8.16 5.27 -11.32
CA PHE A 37 -9.15 5.52 -10.28
C PHE A 37 -9.42 7.02 -10.09
N GLN A 38 -10.70 7.37 -10.01
CA GLN A 38 -11.11 8.68 -9.50
C GLN A 38 -11.19 8.64 -7.97
N GLN A 39 -10.68 9.69 -7.32
CA GLN A 39 -10.75 9.87 -5.87
C GLN A 39 -10.22 8.65 -5.10
N VAL A 40 -8.94 8.35 -5.31
CA VAL A 40 -8.25 7.20 -4.69
C VAL A 40 -7.50 7.60 -3.44
N GLY A 41 -7.48 6.71 -2.44
CA GLY A 41 -6.61 6.77 -1.27
C GLY A 41 -5.91 5.43 -1.05
N VAL A 42 -4.74 5.44 -0.43
CA VAL A 42 -3.94 4.23 -0.21
C VAL A 42 -3.70 4.01 1.27
N ILE A 43 -3.86 2.78 1.75
CA ILE A 43 -3.40 2.35 3.07
C ILE A 43 -2.25 1.38 2.84
N GLU A 44 -1.03 1.77 3.22
CA GLU A 44 0.16 0.95 3.04
C GLU A 44 0.55 0.27 4.35
N LEU A 45 0.45 -1.06 4.39
CA LEU A 45 0.78 -1.89 5.54
C LEU A 45 2.23 -2.39 5.41
N GLY A 46 3.04 -2.18 6.44
CA GLY A 46 4.47 -2.50 6.40
C GLY A 46 5.25 -1.55 5.50
N SER A 47 4.90 -0.26 5.53
CA SER A 47 5.46 0.79 4.67
C SER A 47 6.98 0.97 4.80
N GLY A 48 7.58 0.51 5.89
CA GLY A 48 9.01 0.61 6.14
C GLY A 48 9.49 2.05 6.04
N LYS A 49 10.49 2.28 5.20
CA LYS A 49 11.07 3.62 4.96
C LYS A 49 10.25 4.49 3.99
N GLY A 50 9.04 4.03 3.63
CA GLY A 50 8.05 4.72 2.80
C GLY A 50 8.53 5.06 1.39
N TYR A 51 9.29 4.15 0.77
CA TYR A 51 9.80 4.34 -0.59
C TYR A 51 8.71 4.40 -1.65
N ILE A 52 7.63 3.62 -1.47
CA ILE A 52 6.46 3.64 -2.34
C ILE A 52 5.55 4.81 -1.93
N SER A 53 5.34 5.00 -0.63
CA SER A 53 4.50 6.05 -0.06
C SER A 53 4.84 7.44 -0.56
N ARG A 54 6.14 7.78 -0.61
CA ARG A 54 6.59 9.09 -1.11
C ARG A 54 6.30 9.29 -2.60
N ILE A 55 6.34 8.23 -3.40
CA ILE A 55 6.02 8.31 -4.84
C ILE A 55 4.51 8.52 -4.98
N ILE A 56 3.70 7.73 -4.29
CA ILE A 56 2.23 7.84 -4.31
C ILE A 56 1.78 9.24 -3.86
N SER A 57 2.30 9.71 -2.73
CA SER A 57 1.92 11.02 -2.18
C SER A 57 2.46 12.21 -2.97
N SER A 58 3.71 12.18 -3.40
CA SER A 58 4.35 13.34 -4.04
C SER A 58 4.19 13.39 -5.55
N HIS A 59 4.32 12.24 -6.21
CA HIS A 59 4.28 12.17 -7.67
C HIS A 59 2.84 12.02 -8.15
N TYR A 60 2.08 11.08 -7.59
CA TYR A 60 0.68 10.86 -7.97
C TYR A 60 -0.29 11.79 -7.24
N LYS A 61 0.16 12.52 -6.20
CA LYS A 61 -0.68 13.40 -5.38
C LYS A 61 -1.87 12.67 -4.73
N ILE A 62 -1.67 11.40 -4.39
CA ILE A 62 -2.70 10.54 -3.79
C ILE A 62 -2.49 10.47 -2.28
N PRO A 63 -3.53 10.65 -1.45
CA PRO A 63 -3.43 10.48 -0.01
C PRO A 63 -3.06 9.04 0.34
N ILE A 64 -2.02 8.87 1.16
CA ILE A 64 -1.55 7.59 1.65
C ILE A 64 -1.39 7.58 3.17
N PHE A 65 -1.92 6.55 3.79
CA PHE A 65 -1.81 6.24 5.21
C PHE A 65 -0.81 5.09 5.40
N CYS A 66 0.36 5.40 5.94
CA CYS A 66 1.50 4.50 6.05
C CYS A 66 1.55 3.90 7.45
N VAL A 67 1.50 2.57 7.53
CA VAL A 67 1.55 1.82 8.78
C VAL A 67 2.84 1.01 8.84
N ASP A 68 3.56 1.09 9.96
CA ASP A 68 4.69 0.22 10.28
C ASP A 68 4.82 0.12 11.80
N SER A 69 5.33 -1.01 12.31
CA SER A 69 5.55 -1.18 13.75
C SER A 69 6.77 -0.42 14.24
N ILE A 70 7.72 -0.10 13.35
CA ILE A 70 9.02 0.51 13.69
C ILE A 70 8.98 2.01 13.39
N ARG A 71 8.90 2.81 14.46
CA ARG A 71 8.81 4.27 14.43
C ARG A 71 9.92 4.93 13.61
N GLU A 72 11.15 4.44 13.73
CA GLU A 72 12.33 5.01 13.09
C GLU A 72 12.22 4.94 11.57
N ARG A 73 11.58 3.89 11.03
CA ARG A 73 11.37 3.74 9.59
C ARG A 73 10.38 4.77 9.07
N LEU A 74 9.27 4.96 9.79
CA LEU A 74 8.26 5.99 9.50
C LEU A 74 8.86 7.40 9.56
N ALA A 75 9.64 7.72 10.60
CA ALA A 75 10.30 9.03 10.73
C ALA A 75 11.28 9.30 9.57
N SER A 76 12.03 8.30 9.14
CA SER A 76 12.93 8.41 7.98
C SER A 76 12.17 8.70 6.69
N SER A 77 10.97 8.14 6.52
CA SER A 77 10.12 8.40 5.33
C SER A 77 9.72 9.87 5.23
N MET A 78 9.19 10.45 6.32
CA MET A 78 8.75 11.85 6.35
C MET A 78 9.89 12.82 6.06
N ARG A 79 11.07 12.56 6.63
CA ARG A 79 12.24 13.42 6.41
C ARG A 79 12.64 13.48 4.94
N VAL A 80 12.64 12.33 4.24
CA VAL A 80 12.99 12.29 2.82
C VAL A 80 11.89 12.91 1.96
N GLN A 81 10.63 12.69 2.31
CA GLN A 81 9.49 13.32 1.66
C GLN A 81 9.59 14.86 1.69
N GLN A 82 9.89 15.44 2.87
CA GLN A 82 10.08 16.89 3.03
C GLN A 82 11.23 17.41 2.18
N LEU A 83 12.35 16.68 2.13
CA LEU A 83 13.50 17.04 1.28
C LEU A 83 13.14 17.03 -0.22
N ILE A 84 12.34 16.07 -0.68
CA ILE A 84 11.97 15.95 -2.09
C ILE A 84 10.99 17.04 -2.51
N ASN A 85 10.09 17.45 -1.61
CA ASN A 85 9.14 18.53 -1.90
C ASN A 85 9.74 19.93 -1.81
N ASP A 86 11.06 20.03 -1.53
CA ASP A 86 11.75 21.30 -1.26
C ASP A 86 11.03 22.12 -0.17
N ASP A 87 10.47 21.39 0.82
CA ASP A 87 9.86 21.99 2.00
C ASP A 87 10.99 22.61 2.82
N LYS A 88 11.33 23.86 2.48
CA LYS A 88 12.10 24.73 3.35
C LYS A 88 11.34 24.83 4.68
N VAL A 89 11.73 23.99 5.64
CA VAL A 89 11.46 24.17 7.06
C VAL A 89 10.02 24.60 7.33
N LEU A 90 9.04 23.76 6.98
CA LEU A 90 7.71 23.92 7.58
C LEU A 90 7.78 23.30 8.97
N GLU A 91 7.78 24.21 9.93
CA GLU A 91 7.99 24.02 11.35
C GLU A 91 7.29 22.80 11.94
N TYR A 92 8.00 22.13 12.83
CA TYR A 92 7.56 21.03 13.70
C TYR A 92 6.45 21.42 14.69
N ALA A 93 5.81 22.58 14.52
CA ALA A 93 4.95 23.18 15.52
C ALA A 93 3.66 23.71 14.86
N ASN A 94 2.55 23.07 15.22
CA ASN A 94 1.18 23.59 15.13
C ASN A 94 0.46 23.49 13.77
N LYS A 95 -0.47 22.52 13.74
CA LYS A 95 -1.91 22.73 13.52
C LYS A 95 -2.27 23.77 12.45
N ALA A 96 -2.39 23.34 11.19
CA ALA A 96 -3.58 23.51 10.35
C ALA A 96 -3.29 23.06 8.91
N ALA A 97 -4.16 22.19 8.39
CA ALA A 97 -4.57 22.01 6.99
C ALA A 97 -3.59 22.35 5.84
N GLY A 98 -3.30 21.34 5.00
CA GLY A 98 -3.48 21.58 3.56
C GLY A 98 -2.67 20.79 2.54
N THR A 99 -1.43 20.35 2.82
CA THR A 99 -0.52 20.04 1.69
C THR A 99 0.08 18.65 1.66
N PHE A 100 0.09 17.91 2.78
CA PHE A 100 0.70 16.59 2.81
C PHE A 100 -0.33 15.50 2.52
N ASN A 101 -0.01 14.70 1.50
CA ASN A 101 -0.75 13.50 1.13
C ASN A 101 -0.17 12.24 1.79
N MET A 102 0.73 12.37 2.77
CA MET A 102 1.35 11.22 3.43
C MET A 102 1.18 11.32 4.94
N PHE A 103 0.63 10.27 5.54
CA PHE A 103 0.36 10.17 6.96
C PHE A 103 1.03 8.92 7.50
N ASN A 104 1.62 9.00 8.68
CA ASN A 104 2.27 7.86 9.32
C ASN A 104 1.53 7.49 10.59
N TYR A 105 1.40 6.19 10.81
CA TYR A 105 0.77 5.65 11.99
C TYR A 105 1.57 4.42 12.46
N GLN A 106 2.14 4.52 13.66
CA GLN A 106 2.92 3.43 14.22
C GLN A 106 1.96 2.43 14.85
N ASN A 107 1.85 1.25 14.25
CA ASN A 107 1.07 0.16 14.82
C ASN A 107 1.64 -1.20 14.35
N GLU A 108 1.61 -2.18 15.25
CA GLU A 108 1.92 -3.57 14.93
C GLU A 108 0.61 -4.33 14.73
N ILE A 109 0.37 -4.74 13.49
CA ILE A 109 -0.89 -5.39 13.12
C ILE A 109 -0.81 -6.86 13.55
N ARG A 110 -1.54 -7.25 14.59
CA ARG A 110 -1.56 -8.62 15.10
C ARG A 110 -2.94 -9.25 15.03
N SER A 111 -3.97 -8.44 14.90
CA SER A 111 -5.37 -8.82 14.97
C SER A 111 -6.24 -8.00 14.01
N ARG A 112 -7.49 -8.46 13.86
CA ARG A 112 -8.54 -7.72 13.14
C ARG A 112 -8.77 -6.34 13.75
N ASP A 113 -8.76 -6.23 15.07
CA ASP A 113 -9.09 -4.98 15.76
C ASP A 113 -7.99 -3.92 15.53
N ASP A 114 -6.72 -4.34 15.41
CA ASP A 114 -5.63 -3.44 15.00
C ASP A 114 -5.86 -2.89 13.59
N PHE A 115 -6.32 -3.75 12.67
CA PHE A 115 -6.67 -3.32 11.31
C PHE A 115 -7.88 -2.37 11.30
N LEU A 116 -8.89 -2.61 12.13
CA LEU A 116 -10.03 -1.72 12.29
C LEU A 116 -9.60 -0.33 12.78
N GLU A 117 -8.72 -0.29 13.77
CA GLU A 117 -8.17 0.98 14.25
C GLU A 117 -7.48 1.73 13.12
N ILE A 118 -6.62 1.05 12.34
CA ILE A 118 -5.96 1.64 11.16
C ILE A 118 -6.98 2.22 10.18
N TRP A 119 -8.04 1.47 9.86
CA TRP A 119 -9.09 1.93 8.96
C TRP A 119 -9.76 3.21 9.47
N TYR A 120 -10.20 3.22 10.73
CA TYR A 120 -10.85 4.39 11.32
C TYR A 120 -9.93 5.61 11.37
N GLN A 121 -8.65 5.43 11.72
CA GLN A 121 -7.67 6.51 11.73
C GLN A 121 -7.45 7.07 10.33
N ALA A 122 -7.34 6.22 9.31
CA ALA A 122 -7.20 6.65 7.92
C ALA A 122 -8.43 7.42 7.44
N MET A 123 -9.63 6.90 7.67
CA MET A 123 -10.88 7.51 7.20
C MET A 123 -11.24 8.82 7.95
N ALA A 124 -10.70 9.03 9.15
CA ALA A 124 -10.87 10.28 9.89
C ALA A 124 -10.09 11.46 9.28
N LEU A 125 -9.12 11.20 8.39
CA LEU A 125 -8.30 12.23 7.77
C LEU A 125 -9.09 13.03 6.72
N GLN A 126 -8.89 14.34 6.71
CA GLN A 126 -9.58 15.25 5.78
C GLN A 126 -9.36 14.85 4.31
N GLN A 127 -8.15 14.41 3.96
CA GLN A 127 -7.75 14.01 2.62
C GLN A 127 -8.42 12.70 2.17
N PHE A 128 -8.92 11.89 3.11
CA PHE A 128 -9.64 10.66 2.81
C PHE A 128 -11.16 10.87 2.70
N LYS A 129 -11.70 12.04 3.07
CA LYS A 129 -13.16 12.29 3.05
C LYS A 129 -13.80 12.15 1.66
N GLU A 130 -13.06 12.48 0.61
CA GLU A 130 -13.55 12.39 -0.77
C GLU A 130 -13.19 11.07 -1.44
N VAL A 131 -12.41 10.20 -0.78
CA VAL A 131 -11.96 8.94 -1.35
C VAL A 131 -13.15 8.02 -1.61
N LYS A 132 -13.23 7.47 -2.82
CA LYS A 132 -14.19 6.44 -3.22
C LYS A 132 -13.53 5.09 -3.47
N THR A 133 -12.24 5.09 -3.79
CA THR A 133 -11.45 3.88 -3.98
C THR A 133 -10.34 3.81 -2.96
N VAL A 134 -10.33 2.78 -2.12
CA VAL A 134 -9.24 2.53 -1.17
C VAL A 134 -8.39 1.38 -1.68
N VAL A 135 -7.12 1.64 -1.90
CA VAL A 135 -6.13 0.59 -2.18
C VAL A 135 -5.44 0.21 -0.88
N ILE A 136 -5.56 -1.05 -0.47
CA ILE A 136 -4.78 -1.61 0.62
C ILE A 136 -3.53 -2.26 0.00
N LEU A 137 -2.38 -1.64 0.24
CA LEU A 137 -1.09 -2.06 -0.29
C LEU A 137 -0.26 -2.74 0.80
N GLY A 138 0.23 -3.94 0.55
CA GLY A 138 1.13 -4.64 1.48
C GLY A 138 2.32 -5.27 0.75
N VAL A 139 3.54 -4.84 1.09
CA VAL A 139 4.75 -5.28 0.37
C VAL A 139 5.64 -6.09 1.30
N LYS A 140 6.13 -7.23 0.79
CA LYS A 140 6.89 -8.21 1.58
C LYS A 140 6.09 -8.62 2.83
N LEU A 141 4.84 -9.03 2.62
CA LEU A 141 4.01 -9.64 3.67
C LEU A 141 4.44 -11.09 3.86
N CYS A 142 4.93 -11.44 5.05
CA CYS A 142 5.60 -12.73 5.27
C CYS A 142 4.70 -13.80 5.90
N GLY A 143 4.79 -15.02 5.37
CA GLY A 143 4.11 -16.20 5.92
C GLY A 143 2.59 -16.03 6.00
N ASP A 144 1.99 -16.40 7.13
CA ASP A 144 0.53 -16.34 7.33
C ASP A 144 -0.04 -14.92 7.43
N PHE A 145 0.82 -13.90 7.55
CA PHE A 145 0.36 -12.52 7.69
C PHE A 145 -0.49 -12.08 6.49
N PHE A 146 -0.15 -12.52 5.27
CA PHE A 146 -1.01 -12.25 4.10
C PHE A 146 -2.42 -12.78 4.30
N TYR A 147 -2.56 -14.05 4.68
CA TYR A 147 -3.87 -14.68 4.83
C TYR A 147 -4.66 -14.01 5.93
N ASN A 148 -4.03 -13.79 7.09
CA ASN A 148 -4.67 -13.10 8.21
C ASN A 148 -5.12 -11.68 7.83
N MET A 149 -4.28 -10.92 7.12
CA MET A 149 -4.65 -9.57 6.64
C MET A 149 -5.87 -9.62 5.73
N VAL A 150 -5.89 -10.56 4.78
CA VAL A 150 -7.02 -10.72 3.86
C VAL A 150 -8.28 -11.18 4.61
N ASP A 151 -8.16 -12.08 5.58
CA ASP A 151 -9.25 -12.51 6.47
C ASP A 151 -9.83 -11.30 7.21
N TRP A 152 -8.98 -10.48 7.82
CA TRP A 152 -9.41 -9.29 8.55
C TRP A 152 -10.11 -8.27 7.65
N ILE A 153 -9.62 -8.04 6.42
CA ILE A 153 -10.28 -7.15 5.46
C ILE A 153 -11.65 -7.71 5.05
N ALA A 154 -11.74 -9.01 4.78
CA ALA A 154 -12.99 -9.66 4.41
C ALA A 154 -14.03 -9.62 5.55
N GLU A 155 -13.61 -9.90 6.79
CA GLU A 155 -14.45 -9.85 7.98
C GLU A 155 -14.96 -8.44 8.30
N THR A 156 -14.21 -7.41 7.90
CA THR A 156 -14.53 -6.00 8.17
C THR A 156 -15.20 -5.30 7.00
N ARG A 157 -15.52 -6.03 5.93
CA ARG A 157 -16.12 -5.53 4.68
C ARG A 157 -17.34 -4.64 4.90
N ALA A 158 -18.22 -4.99 5.84
CA ALA A 158 -19.44 -4.20 6.10
C ALA A 158 -19.13 -2.73 6.46
N LEU A 159 -17.98 -2.46 7.08
CA LEU A 159 -17.54 -1.11 7.44
C LEU A 159 -16.93 -0.34 6.26
N MET A 160 -16.63 -1.04 5.17
CA MET A 160 -16.09 -0.50 3.93
C MET A 160 -17.18 -0.31 2.87
N GLU A 161 -18.45 -0.47 3.25
CA GLU A 161 -19.57 -0.24 2.36
C GLU A 161 -19.54 1.19 1.80
N GLY A 162 -19.75 1.32 0.49
CA GLY A 162 -19.63 2.59 -0.23
C GLY A 162 -18.23 2.86 -0.81
N PHE A 163 -17.20 2.10 -0.43
CA PHE A 163 -15.87 2.17 -1.02
C PHE A 163 -15.64 1.04 -2.03
N ARG A 164 -14.93 1.35 -3.11
CA ARG A 164 -14.25 0.33 -3.91
C ARG A 164 -12.94 -0.04 -3.22
N VAL A 165 -12.84 -1.26 -2.69
CA VAL A 165 -11.61 -1.74 -2.02
C VAL A 165 -10.80 -2.63 -2.96
N GLU A 166 -9.59 -2.18 -3.27
CA GLU A 166 -8.61 -2.93 -4.06
C GLU A 166 -7.47 -3.37 -3.14
N ILE A 167 -7.09 -4.64 -3.21
CA ILE A 167 -5.99 -5.19 -2.42
C ILE A 167 -4.84 -5.48 -3.38
N VAL A 168 -3.67 -4.93 -3.08
CA VAL A 168 -2.43 -5.17 -3.83
C VAL A 168 -1.37 -5.66 -2.87
N VAL A 169 -0.90 -6.88 -3.07
CA VAL A 169 0.09 -7.48 -2.18
C VAL A 169 1.27 -8.07 -2.91
N VAL A 170 2.43 -8.01 -2.25
CA VAL A 170 3.64 -8.72 -2.64
C VAL A 170 4.05 -9.62 -1.48
N PRO A 171 3.71 -10.91 -1.51
CA PRO A 171 4.08 -11.82 -0.44
C PRO A 171 5.59 -12.10 -0.39
N CYS A 172 6.10 -12.43 0.80
CA CYS A 172 7.44 -12.99 1.03
C CYS A 172 7.38 -14.23 1.89
N CYS A 173 8.46 -15.01 1.88
CA CYS A 173 8.66 -16.14 2.80
C CYS A 173 7.45 -17.08 2.92
N LEU A 174 6.72 -17.30 1.82
CA LEU A 174 5.51 -18.11 1.84
C LEU A 174 5.78 -19.57 2.23
N HIS A 175 6.99 -20.07 1.99
CA HIS A 175 7.46 -21.36 2.51
C HIS A 175 7.39 -21.48 4.05
N LYS A 176 7.17 -20.38 4.77
CA LYS A 176 6.98 -20.34 6.23
C LYS A 176 5.50 -20.34 6.65
N SER A 177 4.57 -20.28 5.70
CA SER A 177 3.13 -20.32 5.99
C SER A 177 2.74 -21.75 6.38
N ILE A 178 1.96 -21.88 7.45
CA ILE A 178 1.36 -23.15 7.84
C ILE A 178 0.12 -23.49 6.99
N ARG A 179 -0.45 -22.48 6.32
CA ARG A 179 -1.61 -22.64 5.44
C ARG A 179 -1.19 -23.22 4.08
N SER A 180 0.06 -22.97 3.64
CA SER A 180 0.53 -23.37 2.31
C SER A 180 1.36 -24.65 2.23
N ILE A 181 1.05 -25.64 3.07
CA ILE A 181 1.80 -26.89 3.10
C ILE A 181 1.49 -27.70 1.81
N ASN A 182 2.51 -27.86 0.95
CA ASN A 182 2.54 -28.69 -0.27
C ASN A 182 1.95 -28.10 -1.59
N LEU A 183 1.71 -26.80 -1.69
CA LEU A 183 1.29 -26.15 -2.94
C LEU A 183 2.27 -25.04 -3.37
N ASP A 184 2.25 -24.67 -4.65
CA ASP A 184 2.86 -23.40 -5.08
C ASP A 184 2.18 -22.27 -4.28
N PRO A 185 2.92 -21.57 -3.41
CA PRO A 185 2.26 -20.68 -2.47
C PRO A 185 1.60 -19.47 -3.13
N VAL A 186 2.06 -19.07 -4.32
CA VAL A 186 1.42 -17.98 -5.08
C VAL A 186 0.11 -18.46 -5.69
N GLN A 187 0.08 -19.68 -6.25
CA GLN A 187 -1.15 -20.26 -6.78
C GLN A 187 -2.20 -20.45 -5.68
N GLU A 188 -1.77 -20.86 -4.49
CA GLU A 188 -2.68 -21.00 -3.37
C GLU A 188 -3.24 -19.67 -2.89
N MET A 189 -2.40 -18.63 -2.80
CA MET A 189 -2.88 -17.28 -2.48
C MET A 189 -3.83 -16.73 -3.54
N ALA A 190 -3.56 -16.98 -4.81
CA ALA A 190 -4.46 -16.59 -5.90
C ALA A 190 -5.81 -17.32 -5.78
N ARG A 191 -5.77 -18.63 -5.53
CA ARG A 191 -6.96 -19.44 -5.24
C ARG A 191 -7.72 -18.90 -4.02
N TYR A 192 -7.01 -18.49 -2.98
CA TYR A 192 -7.61 -17.88 -1.80
C TYR A 192 -8.26 -16.55 -2.12
N ALA A 193 -7.60 -15.66 -2.86
CA ALA A 193 -8.18 -14.39 -3.29
C ALA A 193 -9.45 -14.60 -4.15
N HIS A 194 -9.54 -15.68 -4.93
CA HIS A 194 -10.73 -16.01 -5.72
C HIS A 194 -11.95 -16.40 -4.88
N THR A 195 -11.77 -16.81 -3.61
CA THR A 195 -12.91 -17.02 -2.71
C THR A 195 -13.55 -15.69 -2.31
N LEU A 196 -12.79 -14.60 -2.38
CA LEU A 196 -13.17 -13.24 -1.95
C LEU A 196 -13.44 -12.28 -3.12
N SER A 197 -13.03 -12.66 -4.33
CA SER A 197 -13.14 -11.85 -5.55
C SER A 197 -13.49 -12.69 -6.78
N ASP A 198 -14.36 -12.15 -7.64
CA ASP A 198 -14.57 -12.72 -8.99
C ASP A 198 -13.37 -12.49 -9.91
N ARG A 199 -12.53 -11.51 -9.61
CA ARG A 199 -11.40 -11.10 -10.45
C ARG A 199 -10.14 -10.95 -9.61
N VAL A 200 -9.23 -11.89 -9.80
CA VAL A 200 -7.88 -11.86 -9.22
C VAL A 200 -6.90 -11.81 -10.37
N ASP A 201 -6.09 -10.75 -10.37
CA ASP A 201 -5.00 -10.56 -11.29
C ASP A 201 -3.70 -10.97 -10.60
N VAL A 202 -3.14 -12.12 -11.00
CA VAL A 202 -1.77 -12.52 -10.63
C VAL A 202 -0.86 -12.03 -11.74
N LEU A 203 -0.24 -10.88 -11.54
CA LEU A 203 0.50 -10.24 -12.62
C LEU A 203 1.91 -10.83 -12.75
N PRO A 204 2.34 -11.19 -13.96
CA PRO A 204 3.73 -11.50 -14.23
C PRO A 204 4.54 -10.22 -14.02
N THR A 205 5.54 -10.33 -13.17
CA THR A 205 6.49 -9.27 -12.86
C THR A 205 7.68 -9.37 -13.80
N THR A 206 8.43 -8.29 -13.93
CA THR A 206 9.67 -8.29 -14.74
C THR A 206 10.76 -9.20 -14.16
N SER A 207 10.57 -9.71 -12.94
CA SER A 207 11.46 -10.61 -12.22
C SER A 207 10.73 -11.85 -11.73
N SER A 208 11.28 -13.04 -11.97
CA SER A 208 10.74 -14.31 -11.45
C SER A 208 10.77 -14.43 -9.92
N SER A 209 11.45 -13.51 -9.21
CA SER A 209 11.69 -13.60 -7.77
C SER A 209 10.53 -13.13 -6.87
N TYR A 210 9.51 -12.47 -7.43
CA TYR A 210 8.33 -12.04 -6.69
C TYR A 210 7.10 -12.07 -7.59
N LYS A 211 5.92 -12.12 -6.98
CA LYS A 211 4.63 -12.05 -7.66
C LYS A 211 3.80 -10.96 -7.02
N ILE A 212 3.06 -10.20 -7.82
CA ILE A 212 2.13 -9.20 -7.33
C ILE A 212 0.73 -9.78 -7.53
N ILE A 213 -0.03 -9.85 -6.44
CA ILE A 213 -1.42 -10.30 -6.47
C ILE A 213 -2.28 -9.07 -6.24
N ARG A 214 -3.17 -8.81 -7.19
CA ARG A 214 -4.15 -7.75 -7.12
C ARG A 214 -5.55 -8.32 -7.23
N PHE A 215 -6.46 -7.87 -6.40
CA PHE A 215 -7.87 -8.23 -6.51
C PHE A 215 -8.76 -7.19 -5.86
N LYS A 216 -10.02 -7.13 -6.32
CA LYS A 216 -11.05 -6.28 -5.74
C LYS A 216 -11.87 -7.09 -4.75
N LEU A 217 -12.11 -6.60 -3.54
CA LEU A 217 -13.05 -7.28 -2.64
C LEU A 217 -14.46 -7.22 -3.24
N ARG A 218 -15.18 -8.36 -3.27
CA ARG A 218 -16.59 -8.38 -3.70
C ARG A 218 -17.42 -7.40 -2.90
#